data_AF-A0A418JG25-F1
#
_entry.id   AF-A0A418JG25-F1
#
_cell.length_a   1.000
_cell.length_b   1.000
_cell.length_c   1.000
_cell.angle_alpha   90.00
_cell.angle_beta   90.00
_cell.angle_gamma   90.00
#
_symmetry.space_group_name_H-M   'P 1'
#
loop_
_entity.id
_entity.type
_entity.pdbx_description
1 polymer ?
#
loop_
_entity_poly.entity_id
_entity_poly.type
_entity_poly.pdbx_seq_one_letter_code
_entity_poly.pdbx_strand_id
1 'polypeptide(L)'
;MKLAKHLLIILGVMVSMSLLSSCGMSTREKIESGLKEPLSVYPTKNLEDFYDKEGYRDSSFSKDDKGVWSVYTSIATRNDEGKLKTEGVILFIDRNTRTSKGNYFVQNDSEYE
;
A
#
# COMPACT_ATOMS: atom_id res chain seq x y z
N MET A 1 -0.14 -59.66 -1.50
CA MET A 1 0.87 -58.77 -0.86
C MET A 1 1.61 -57.86 -1.84
N LYS A 2 2.04 -58.32 -3.05
CA LYS A 2 2.74 -57.46 -4.03
C LYS A 2 1.88 -56.30 -4.57
N LEU A 3 0.63 -56.59 -4.94
CA LEU A 3 -0.35 -55.60 -5.41
C LEU A 3 -0.68 -54.52 -4.36
N ALA A 4 -0.94 -54.92 -3.11
CA ALA A 4 -1.19 -53.98 -2.01
C ALA A 4 0.01 -53.08 -1.68
N LYS A 5 1.23 -53.63 -1.76
CA LYS A 5 2.47 -52.84 -1.62
C LYS A 5 2.64 -51.83 -2.76
N HIS A 6 2.33 -52.20 -4.01
CA HIS A 6 2.37 -51.26 -5.13
C HIS A 6 1.30 -50.16 -5.03
N LEU A 7 0.09 -50.49 -4.58
CA LEU A 7 -0.97 -49.50 -4.31
C LEU A 7 -0.58 -48.50 -3.21
N LEU A 8 0.03 -48.98 -2.11
CA LEU A 8 0.55 -48.12 -1.05
C LEU A 8 1.66 -47.18 -1.54
N ILE A 9 2.55 -47.68 -2.40
CA ILE A 9 3.62 -46.87 -3.01
C ILE A 9 3.01 -45.80 -3.94
N ILE A 10 2.04 -46.16 -4.78
CA ILE A 10 1.37 -45.20 -5.70
C ILE A 10 0.66 -44.10 -4.91
N LEU A 11 -0.05 -44.45 -3.83
CA LEU A 11 -0.71 -43.47 -2.97
C LEU A 11 0.30 -42.55 -2.29
N GLY A 12 1.42 -43.09 -1.82
CA GLY A 12 2.52 -42.30 -1.25
C GLY A 12 3.14 -41.34 -2.26
N VAL A 13 3.33 -41.77 -3.51
CA VAL A 13 3.84 -40.92 -4.60
C VAL A 13 2.84 -39.80 -4.94
N MET A 14 1.55 -40.10 -5.03
CA MET A 14 0.52 -39.07 -5.28
C MET A 14 0.44 -38.01 -4.17
N VAL A 15 0.55 -38.43 -2.90
CA VAL A 15 0.61 -37.50 -1.76
C VAL A 15 1.91 -36.69 -1.75
N SER A 16 3.04 -37.28 -2.18
CA SER A 16 4.29 -36.51 -2.32
C SER A 16 4.23 -35.47 -3.45
N MET A 17 3.56 -35.80 -4.56
CA MET A 17 3.42 -34.89 -5.70
C MET A 17 2.50 -33.70 -5.39
N SER A 18 1.48 -33.87 -4.54
CA SER A 18 0.63 -32.76 -4.10
C SER A 18 1.32 -31.81 -3.12
N LEU A 19 2.34 -32.28 -2.37
CA LEU A 19 3.14 -31.45 -1.46
C LEU A 19 4.23 -30.62 -2.17
N LEU A 20 4.66 -31.04 -3.37
CA LEU A 20 5.62 -30.31 -4.20
C LEU A 20 4.97 -29.21 -5.07
N SER A 21 3.63 -29.13 -5.09
CA SER A 21 2.85 -28.09 -5.76
C SER A 21 2.88 -26.74 -5.02
N SER A 22 3.91 -26.44 -4.23
CA SER A 22 4.14 -25.10 -3.70
C SER A 22 4.71 -24.23 -4.82
N CYS A 23 3.83 -23.81 -5.72
CA CYS A 23 4.13 -22.83 -6.75
C CYS A 23 4.45 -21.51 -6.02
N GLY A 24 5.73 -21.15 -5.97
CA GLY A 24 6.15 -19.86 -5.43
C GLY A 24 5.52 -18.73 -6.24
N MET A 25 4.79 -17.83 -5.57
CA MET A 25 4.26 -16.63 -6.22
C MET A 25 5.37 -15.91 -6.99
N SER A 26 5.06 -15.57 -8.23
CA SER A 26 5.88 -14.71 -9.06
C SER A 26 6.06 -13.34 -8.40
N THR A 27 7.12 -12.62 -8.79
CA THR A 27 7.35 -11.23 -8.35
C THR A 27 6.14 -10.34 -8.63
N ARG A 28 5.47 -10.56 -9.77
CA ARG A 28 4.27 -9.81 -10.16
C ARG A 28 3.12 -10.01 -9.17
N GLU A 29 2.82 -11.26 -8.82
CA GLU A 29 1.73 -11.57 -7.87
C GLU A 29 2.01 -10.99 -6.49
N LYS A 30 3.29 -10.97 -6.06
CA LYS A 30 3.70 -10.31 -4.80
C LYS A 30 3.46 -8.80 -4.84
N ILE A 31 3.81 -8.14 -5.94
CA ILE A 31 3.57 -6.69 -6.12
C ILE A 31 2.07 -6.40 -6.13
N GLU A 32 1.29 -7.13 -6.93
CA GLU A 32 -0.16 -6.94 -7.03
C GLU A 32 -0.85 -7.17 -5.68
N SER A 33 -0.43 -8.20 -4.93
CA SER A 33 -0.93 -8.45 -3.58
C SER A 33 -0.56 -7.32 -2.61
N GLY A 34 0.68 -6.84 -2.65
CA GLY A 34 1.17 -5.74 -1.80
C GLY A 34 0.50 -4.39 -2.08
N LEU A 35 -0.06 -4.18 -3.27
CA LEU A 35 -0.76 -2.95 -3.64
C LEU A 35 -2.24 -2.95 -3.21
N LYS A 36 -2.86 -4.10 -2.91
CA LYS A 36 -4.27 -4.17 -2.52
C LYS A 36 -4.58 -3.35 -1.27
N GLU A 37 -3.74 -3.49 -0.24
CA GLU A 37 -3.95 -2.81 1.04
C GLU A 37 -3.77 -1.29 0.92
N PRO A 38 -2.65 -0.76 0.37
CA PRO A 38 -2.49 0.69 0.17
C PRO A 38 -3.56 1.31 -0.73
N LEU A 39 -4.09 0.59 -1.71
CA LEU A 39 -5.13 1.09 -2.61
C LEU A 39 -6.55 0.97 -2.05
N SER A 40 -6.76 0.18 -0.99
CA SER A 40 -8.08 -0.01 -0.36
C SER A 40 -8.66 1.28 0.25
N VAL A 41 -7.81 2.27 0.50
CA VAL A 41 -8.21 3.59 1.02
C VAL A 41 -8.95 4.44 -0.01
N TYR A 42 -8.89 4.08 -1.30
CA TYR A 42 -9.57 4.79 -2.36
C TYR A 42 -10.90 4.12 -2.73
N PRO A 43 -11.99 4.91 -2.90
CA PRO A 43 -12.14 6.31 -2.52
C PRO A 43 -12.49 6.45 -1.03
N THR A 44 -11.85 7.40 -0.33
CA THR A 44 -12.34 7.92 0.97
C THR A 44 -12.90 9.31 0.73
N LYS A 45 -14.23 9.42 0.68
CA LYS A 45 -14.92 10.68 0.30
C LYS A 45 -14.95 11.70 1.44
N ASN A 46 -15.15 11.23 2.68
CA ASN A 46 -15.11 12.07 3.86
C ASN A 46 -13.73 11.95 4.52
N LEU A 47 -12.99 13.05 4.60
CA LEU A 47 -11.65 13.04 5.19
C LEU A 47 -11.67 12.79 6.71
N GLU A 48 -12.79 13.03 7.40
CA GLU A 48 -12.91 12.71 8.83
C GLU A 48 -12.87 11.19 9.10
N ASP A 49 -13.19 10.36 8.10
CA ASP A 49 -13.10 8.91 8.22
C ASP A 49 -11.65 8.45 8.52
N PHE A 50 -10.64 9.27 8.18
CA PHE A 50 -9.24 8.98 8.50
C PHE A 50 -8.92 9.04 9.99
N TYR A 51 -9.74 9.70 10.82
CA TYR A 51 -9.53 9.65 12.28
C TYR A 51 -9.68 8.22 12.82
N ASP A 52 -10.56 7.44 12.20
CA ASP A 52 -10.93 6.10 12.65
C ASP A 52 -10.25 4.99 11.85
N LYS A 53 -9.64 5.30 10.69
CA LYS A 53 -8.83 4.36 9.89
C LYS A 53 -7.43 4.15 10.48
N GLU A 54 -7.09 2.90 10.79
CA GLU A 54 -5.75 2.50 11.20
C GLU A 54 -4.95 1.99 9.99
N GLY A 55 -3.71 2.48 9.86
CA GLY A 55 -2.76 2.03 8.84
C GLY A 55 -1.77 0.99 9.39
N TYR A 56 -0.78 0.65 8.57
CA TYR A 56 0.33 -0.19 9.01
C TYR A 56 1.13 0.47 10.15
N ARG A 57 1.56 -0.33 11.12
CA ARG A 57 2.33 0.10 12.29
C ARG A 57 3.59 -0.74 12.42
N ASP A 58 4.74 -0.08 12.53
CA ASP A 58 6.02 -0.71 12.85
C ASP A 58 6.49 -0.35 14.27
N SER A 59 7.70 -0.80 14.64
CA SER A 59 8.30 -0.59 15.96
C SER A 59 8.62 0.86 16.30
N SER A 60 8.54 1.79 15.32
CA SER A 60 8.79 3.22 15.53
C SER A 60 7.60 3.92 16.19
N PHE A 61 6.41 3.33 16.15
CA PHE A 61 5.23 3.88 16.80
C PHE A 61 5.23 3.56 18.29
N SER A 62 5.02 4.59 19.12
CA SER A 62 4.75 4.35 20.54
C SER A 62 3.40 3.64 20.73
N LYS A 63 3.23 2.97 21.88
CA LYS A 63 2.02 2.19 22.16
C LYS A 63 0.73 3.02 22.07
N ASP A 64 0.77 4.26 22.56
CA ASP A 64 -0.40 5.13 22.66
C ASP A 64 -0.56 6.07 21.46
N ASP A 65 0.46 6.13 20.58
CA ASP A 65 0.39 6.92 19.35
C ASP A 65 -0.48 6.22 18.31
N LYS A 66 -1.64 6.79 18.00
CA LYS A 66 -2.58 6.31 16.98
C LYS A 66 -2.15 6.64 15.55
N GLY A 67 -1.11 7.48 15.39
CA GLY A 67 -0.56 7.88 14.11
C GLY A 67 -1.28 9.07 13.46
N VAL A 68 -0.65 9.58 12.42
CA VAL A 68 -1.12 10.73 11.63
C VAL A 68 -1.19 10.31 10.17
N TRP A 69 -2.34 10.51 9.53
CA TRP A 69 -2.45 10.37 8.08
C TRP A 69 -1.94 11.64 7.41
N SER A 70 -1.00 11.51 6.48
CA SER A 70 -0.58 12.60 5.59
C SER A 70 -1.26 12.41 4.24
N VAL A 71 -2.21 13.27 3.92
CA VAL A 71 -2.90 13.29 2.62
C VAL A 71 -2.28 14.39 1.79
N TYR A 72 -1.64 14.01 0.69
CA TYR A 72 -0.98 14.92 -0.24
C TYR A 72 -1.58 14.76 -1.63
N THR A 73 -1.92 15.87 -2.27
CA THR A 73 -2.27 15.91 -3.68
C THR A 73 -1.61 17.12 -4.33
N SER A 74 -1.11 16.93 -5.55
CA SER A 74 -0.55 18.01 -6.35
C SER A 74 -0.75 17.75 -7.83
N ILE A 75 -0.91 18.83 -8.58
CA ILE A 75 -0.97 18.83 -10.04
C ILE A 75 0.18 19.72 -10.53
N ALA A 76 1.04 19.16 -11.38
CA ALA A 76 2.08 19.90 -12.08
C ALA A 76 1.65 20.14 -13.53
N THR A 77 1.69 21.40 -13.96
CA THR A 77 1.42 21.83 -15.34
C THR A 77 2.68 22.45 -15.92
N ARG A 78 2.98 22.09 -17.17
CA ARG A 78 4.11 22.64 -17.92
C ARG A 78 3.58 23.55 -19.03
N ASN A 79 4.12 24.75 -19.16
CA ASN A 79 3.79 25.64 -20.28
C ASN A 79 4.67 25.34 -21.51
N ASP A 80 4.37 26.01 -22.64
CA ASP A 80 5.12 25.84 -23.89
C ASP A 80 6.60 26.28 -23.79
N GLU A 81 6.91 27.17 -22.84
CA GLU A 81 8.28 27.61 -22.51
C GLU A 81 9.03 26.60 -21.61
N GLY A 82 8.39 25.48 -21.25
CA GLY A 82 8.99 24.44 -20.42
C GLY A 82 8.95 24.68 -18.91
N LYS A 83 8.42 25.82 -18.45
CA LYS A 83 8.30 26.18 -17.03
C LYS A 83 7.23 25.31 -16.35
N LEU A 84 7.54 24.86 -15.13
CA LEU A 84 6.65 24.04 -14.32
C LEU A 84 5.95 24.90 -13.26
N LYS A 85 4.63 24.74 -13.20
CA LYS A 85 3.79 25.23 -12.10
C LYS A 85 3.14 24.03 -11.43
N THR A 86 3.43 23.86 -10.14
CA THR A 86 2.82 22.84 -9.28
C THR A 86 1.88 23.50 -8.29
N GLU A 87 0.67 22.97 -8.18
CA GLU A 87 -0.34 23.40 -7.23
C GLU A 87 -0.81 22.20 -6.42
N GLY A 88 -0.91 22.33 -5.10
CA GLY A 88 -1.24 21.19 -4.26
C GLY A 88 -1.73 21.53 -2.86
N VAL A 89 -2.15 20.49 -2.16
CA VAL A 89 -2.61 20.54 -0.77
C VAL A 89 -1.95 19.40 -0.01
N ILE A 90 -1.45 19.70 1.18
CA ILE A 90 -1.06 18.71 2.18
C ILE A 90 -1.95 18.87 3.42
N LEU A 91 -2.46 17.76 3.95
CA LEU A 91 -3.26 17.73 5.17
C LEU A 91 -2.74 16.61 6.07
N PHE A 92 -2.37 16.97 7.29
CA PHE A 92 -2.04 16.07 8.38
C PHE A 92 -3.29 15.86 9.23
N ILE A 93 -3.83 14.64 9.22
CA ILE A 93 -5.02 14.23 9.96
C ILE A 93 -4.55 13.42 11.17
N ASP A 94 -4.50 14.07 12.33
CA ASP A 94 -3.99 13.47 13.56
C ASP A 94 -5.09 12.70 14.30
N ARG A 95 -4.92 11.36 14.37
CA ARG A 95 -5.87 10.47 15.06
C ARG A 95 -5.81 10.59 16.58
N ASN A 96 -4.72 11.11 17.13
CA ASN A 96 -4.54 11.30 18.57
C ASN A 96 -5.39 12.46 19.06
N THR A 97 -5.28 13.62 18.41
CA THR A 97 -5.99 14.85 18.79
C THR A 97 -7.35 15.00 18.10
N ARG A 98 -7.62 14.18 17.07
CA ARG A 98 -8.76 14.35 16.15
C ARG A 98 -8.81 15.76 15.56
N THR A 99 -7.64 16.30 15.22
CA THR A 99 -7.52 17.59 14.53
C THR A 99 -6.79 17.40 13.22
N SER A 100 -7.10 18.26 12.24
CA SER A 100 -6.44 18.26 10.94
C SER A 100 -5.84 19.63 10.67
N LYS A 101 -4.57 19.66 10.24
CA LYS A 101 -3.86 20.88 9.88
C LYS A 101 -3.08 20.65 8.59
N GLY A 102 -2.94 21.70 7.80
CA GLY A 102 -2.32 21.58 6.50
C GLY A 102 -2.17 22.93 5.83
N ASN A 103 -1.68 22.90 4.61
CA ASN A 103 -1.56 24.08 3.79
C ASN A 103 -1.77 23.73 2.32
N TYR A 104 -2.35 24.70 1.62
CA TYR A 104 -2.29 24.79 0.18
C TYR A 104 -0.95 25.41 -0.22
N PHE A 105 -0.42 25.04 -1.39
CA PHE A 105 0.81 25.61 -1.92
C PHE A 105 0.79 25.75 -3.44
N VAL A 106 1.56 26.71 -3.93
CA VAL A 106 1.92 26.87 -5.35
C VAL A 106 3.43 26.99 -5.44
N GLN A 107 4.03 26.17 -6.29
CA GLN A 107 5.45 26.21 -6.60
C GLN A 107 5.60 26.52 -8.09
N ASN A 108 6.34 27.57 -8.41
CA ASN A 108 6.77 27.86 -9.78
C ASN A 108 8.26 27.53 -9.84
N ASP A 109 8.63 26.50 -10.59
CA ASP A 109 10.03 26.24 -10.86
C ASP A 109 10.45 27.14 -12.02
N SER A 110 11.13 28.24 -11.70
CA SER A 110 11.99 28.92 -12.65
C SER A 110 13.29 28.13 -12.71
N GLU A 111 13.41 27.23 -13.69
CA GLU A 111 14.65 26.59 -14.15
C GLU A 111 15.58 26.01 -13.05
N TYR A 112 15.75 24.69 -13.05
CA TYR A 112 17.01 24.13 -12.59
C TYR A 112 18.09 24.66 -13.55
N GLU A 113 18.90 25.63 -13.09
CA GLU A 113 20.15 26.03 -13.76
C GLU A 113 21.07 24.81 -13.99
#